data_AF-A0A5N7MY69-F1
#
_entry.id   AF-A0A5N7MY69-F1
#
_cell.length_a   1.000
_cell.length_b   1.000
_cell.length_c   1.000
_cell.angle_alpha   90.00
_cell.angle_beta   90.00
_cell.angle_gamma   90.00
#
_symmetry.space_group_name_H-M   'P 1'
#
loop_
_entity.id
_entity.type
_entity.pdbx_description
1 polymer ?
#
loop_
_entity_poly.entity_id
_entity_poly.type
_entity_poly.pdbx_seq_one_letter_code
_entity_poly.pdbx_strand_id
1 'polypeptide(L)'
;MRTLIEEGQLLDRDLPTDHYEASRSQLQTDIALAIRSASALLNSAPSRSPRSVINIVGNGPSNSGMEPAKARDAAQEAGQIVNGLVVGYGLASDVEYYRTHVVGGPGSFVMQVSNPQEMMEAFLAKFRLDIAGPSEATASDEQFLPASATDDPDP
;
A
#
# COMPACT_ATOMS: atom_id res chain seq x y z
N MET A 1 -19.01 -29.86 36.57
CA MET A 1 -18.06 -30.59 35.69
C MET A 1 -18.29 -30.07 34.28
N ARG A 2 -17.46 -29.11 33.84
CA ARG A 2 -17.56 -28.42 32.54
C ARG A 2 -16.90 -29.31 31.48
N THR A 3 -17.66 -29.72 30.46
CA THR A 3 -17.13 -30.48 29.33
C THR A 3 -16.34 -29.54 28.42
N LEU A 4 -15.05 -29.82 28.23
CA LEU A 4 -14.24 -29.23 27.17
C LEU A 4 -14.81 -29.67 25.82
N ILE A 5 -15.01 -28.73 24.90
CA ILE A 5 -15.21 -29.04 23.48
C ILE A 5 -13.82 -29.17 22.87
N GLU A 6 -13.53 -30.31 22.27
CA GLU A 6 -12.29 -30.61 21.57
C GLU A 6 -12.17 -29.73 20.31
N GLU A 7 -11.00 -29.12 20.11
CA GLU A 7 -10.68 -28.20 19.00
C GLU A 7 -10.76 -28.84 17.60
N GLY A 8 -11.04 -30.15 17.51
CA GLY A 8 -11.20 -30.88 16.25
C GLY A 8 -12.53 -30.67 15.52
N GLN A 9 -13.56 -30.11 16.16
CA GLN A 9 -14.90 -29.94 15.55
C GLN A 9 -15.15 -28.60 14.86
N LEU A 10 -14.16 -27.69 14.81
CA LEU A 10 -14.30 -26.41 14.10
C LEU A 10 -13.90 -26.49 12.61
N LEU A 11 -13.25 -27.57 12.17
CA LEU A 11 -12.70 -27.72 10.82
C LEU A 11 -13.56 -28.56 9.85
N ASP A 12 -14.65 -29.15 10.34
CA ASP A 12 -15.49 -30.10 9.59
C ASP A 12 -16.76 -29.47 9.01
N ARG A 13 -16.76 -28.15 8.82
CA ARG A 13 -17.77 -27.49 7.99
C ARG A 13 -17.24 -27.47 6.57
N ASP A 14 -17.79 -28.34 5.73
CA ASP A 14 -17.84 -28.16 4.28
C ASP A 14 -18.48 -26.80 4.00
N LEU A 15 -17.66 -25.75 4.06
CA LEU A 15 -18.01 -24.43 3.59
C LEU A 15 -18.08 -24.54 2.07
N PRO A 16 -19.21 -24.16 1.45
CA PRO A 16 -19.33 -24.10 0.00
C PRO A 16 -18.18 -23.21 -0.53
N THR A 17 -17.20 -23.83 -1.19
CA THR A 17 -16.01 -23.18 -1.78
C THR A 17 -16.30 -22.62 -3.17
N ASP A 18 -17.49 -22.91 -3.69
CA ASP A 18 -18.09 -22.37 -4.91
C ASP A 18 -18.40 -20.86 -4.85
N HIS A 19 -18.24 -20.23 -3.68
CA HIS A 19 -18.32 -18.77 -3.54
C HIS A 19 -16.97 -18.04 -3.57
N TYR A 20 -15.84 -18.75 -3.75
CA TYR A 20 -14.51 -18.14 -3.94
C TYR A 20 -14.07 -18.05 -5.40
N GLU A 21 -14.95 -18.36 -6.36
CA GLU A 21 -14.82 -17.84 -7.72
C GLU A 21 -15.68 -16.58 -7.83
N ALA A 22 -15.18 -15.48 -7.25
CA ALA A 22 -15.66 -14.16 -7.66
C ALA A 22 -15.55 -14.09 -9.19
N SER A 23 -16.66 -13.75 -9.86
CA SER A 23 -16.70 -13.58 -11.31
C SER A 23 -15.43 -12.85 -11.78
N ARG A 24 -14.67 -13.47 -12.68
CA ARG A 24 -13.50 -12.84 -13.34
C ARG A 24 -13.89 -11.56 -14.11
N SER A 25 -15.17 -11.18 -14.14
CA SER A 25 -15.61 -9.84 -14.48
C SER A 25 -15.97 -9.04 -13.22
N GLN A 26 -15.25 -7.92 -13.01
CA GLN A 26 -15.63 -6.73 -12.22
C GLN A 26 -15.27 -6.66 -10.72
N LEU A 27 -13.99 -6.79 -10.36
CA LEU A 27 -13.45 -5.93 -9.29
C LEU A 27 -12.57 -4.88 -9.94
N GLN A 28 -13.09 -3.67 -10.07
CA GLN A 28 -12.36 -2.51 -10.60
C GLN A 28 -11.43 -1.96 -9.51
N THR A 29 -10.15 -1.88 -9.85
CA THR A 29 -9.13 -1.15 -9.09
C THR A 29 -8.75 0.07 -9.88
N ASP A 30 -9.01 1.26 -9.33
CA ASP A 30 -8.62 2.55 -9.91
C ASP A 30 -7.72 3.29 -8.90
N ILE A 31 -6.42 3.05 -9.02
CA ILE A 31 -5.42 3.67 -8.13
C ILE A 31 -5.33 5.18 -8.37
N ALA A 32 -5.51 5.62 -9.62
CA ALA A 32 -5.44 7.04 -9.95
C ALA A 32 -6.57 7.83 -9.30
N LEU A 33 -7.80 7.30 -9.30
CA LEU A 33 -8.92 7.89 -8.61
C LEU A 33 -8.68 7.94 -7.09
N ALA A 34 -8.10 6.90 -6.51
CA ALA A 34 -7.74 6.88 -5.09
C ALA A 34 -6.75 8.00 -4.74
N ILE A 35 -5.66 8.14 -5.51
CA ILE A 35 -4.66 9.20 -5.30
C ILE A 35 -5.30 10.59 -5.44
N ARG A 36 -6.08 10.82 -6.51
CA ARG A 36 -6.74 12.12 -6.72
C ARG A 36 -7.73 12.48 -5.63
N SER A 37 -8.48 11.48 -5.14
CA SER A 37 -9.44 11.68 -4.04
C SER A 37 -8.73 12.02 -2.73
N ALA A 38 -7.66 11.29 -2.40
CA ALA A 38 -6.84 11.59 -1.23
C ALA A 38 -6.17 12.98 -1.33
N SER A 39 -5.65 13.33 -2.51
CA SER A 39 -5.06 14.65 -2.78
C SER A 39 -6.08 15.77 -2.58
N ALA A 40 -7.30 15.61 -3.08
CA ALA A 40 -8.38 16.57 -2.90
C ALA A 40 -8.74 16.75 -1.41
N LEU A 41 -8.80 15.65 -0.64
CA LEU A 41 -9.05 15.71 0.80
C LEU A 41 -7.93 16.47 1.53
N LEU A 42 -6.66 16.16 1.23
CA LEU A 42 -5.51 16.87 1.80
C LEU A 42 -5.53 18.37 1.47
N ASN A 43 -5.87 18.72 0.22
CA ASN A 43 -5.95 20.12 -0.21
C ASN A 43 -7.12 20.88 0.42
N SER A 44 -8.20 20.17 0.77
CA SER A 44 -9.37 20.75 1.44
C SER A 44 -9.25 20.82 2.97
N ALA A 45 -8.16 20.28 3.54
CA ALA A 45 -7.97 20.26 4.98
C ALA A 45 -7.85 21.70 5.53
N PRO A 46 -8.52 22.02 6.66
CA PRO A 46 -8.55 23.38 7.22
C PRO A 46 -7.19 23.85 7.77
N SER A 47 -6.25 22.93 7.98
CA SER A 47 -4.89 23.22 8.43
C SER A 47 -3.86 22.60 7.49
N ARG A 48 -2.73 23.28 7.30
CA ARG A 48 -1.61 22.73 6.55
C ARG A 48 -0.77 21.83 7.44
N SER A 49 -0.54 20.60 6.99
CA SER A 49 0.45 19.71 7.59
C SER A 49 1.84 20.04 7.05
N PRO A 50 2.91 19.96 7.88
CA PRO A 50 4.30 20.00 7.40
C PRO A 50 4.63 18.86 6.43
N ARG A 51 3.88 17.75 6.50
CA ARG A 51 4.04 16.58 5.64
C ARG A 51 2.67 16.09 5.19
N SER A 52 2.44 16.04 3.88
CA SER A 52 1.22 15.50 3.29
C SER A 52 1.54 14.15 2.67
N VAL A 53 1.03 13.06 3.26
CA VAL A 53 1.35 11.69 2.85
C VAL A 53 0.07 10.95 2.44
N ILE A 54 0.10 10.31 1.29
CA ILE A 54 -0.91 9.41 0.74
C ILE A 54 -0.33 8.00 0.78
N ASN A 55 -1.06 7.06 1.35
CA ASN A 55 -0.64 5.67 1.43
C ASN A 55 -1.59 4.80 0.60
N ILE A 56 -1.07 4.20 -0.47
CA ILE A 56 -1.84 3.30 -1.33
C ILE A 56 -1.55 1.87 -0.91
N VAL A 57 -2.57 1.18 -0.40
CA VAL A 57 -2.52 -0.24 -0.08
C VAL A 57 -3.29 -1.01 -1.15
N GLY A 58 -2.68 -2.02 -1.76
CA GLY A 58 -3.38 -2.86 -2.74
C GLY A 58 -2.64 -4.15 -3.07
N ASN A 59 -3.27 -4.98 -3.89
CA ASN A 59 -2.86 -6.36 -4.16
C ASN A 59 -2.50 -6.61 -5.63
N GLY A 60 -2.10 -5.56 -6.35
CA GLY A 60 -1.71 -5.65 -7.75
C GLY A 60 -1.99 -4.38 -8.54
N PRO A 61 -1.86 -4.45 -9.88
CA PRO A 61 -2.00 -3.30 -10.76
C PRO A 61 -3.39 -2.68 -10.79
N SER A 62 -3.44 -1.40 -11.17
CA SER A 62 -4.70 -0.74 -11.55
C SER A 62 -5.21 -1.39 -12.83
N ASN A 63 -6.50 -1.73 -12.87
CA ASN A 63 -7.12 -2.39 -14.03
C ASN A 63 -8.25 -1.55 -14.64
N SER A 64 -8.45 -0.34 -14.13
CA SER A 64 -9.46 0.61 -14.56
C SER A 64 -8.98 2.04 -14.34
N GLY A 65 -9.69 2.99 -14.94
CA GLY A 65 -9.37 4.40 -14.83
C GLY A 65 -8.20 4.84 -15.69
N MET A 66 -7.55 5.92 -15.24
CA MET A 66 -6.36 6.46 -15.89
C MET A 66 -5.07 5.88 -15.29
N GLU A 67 -3.96 6.05 -16.00
CA GLU A 67 -2.63 5.66 -15.52
C GLU A 67 -2.30 6.27 -14.15
N PRO A 68 -1.97 5.46 -13.13
CA PRO A 68 -1.66 5.95 -11.79
C PRO A 68 -0.50 6.95 -11.74
N ALA A 69 0.47 6.81 -12.65
CA ALA A 69 1.63 7.70 -12.74
C ALA A 69 1.21 9.17 -12.88
N LYS A 70 0.18 9.46 -13.68
CA LYS A 70 -0.31 10.83 -13.87
C LYS A 70 -0.92 11.41 -12.60
N ALA A 71 -1.61 10.60 -11.80
CA ALA A 71 -2.18 11.04 -10.53
C ALA A 71 -1.10 11.21 -9.47
N ARG A 72 -0.10 10.33 -9.45
CA ARG A 72 1.10 10.46 -8.62
C ARG A 72 1.84 11.76 -8.91
N ASP A 73 2.14 12.02 -10.18
CA ASP A 73 2.92 13.21 -10.59
C ASP A 73 2.20 14.50 -10.16
N ALA A 74 0.88 14.57 -10.36
CA ALA A 74 0.07 15.69 -9.88
C ALA A 74 0.06 15.83 -8.35
N ALA A 75 0.10 14.73 -7.59
CA ALA A 75 0.23 14.76 -6.14
C ALA A 75 1.61 15.27 -5.70
N GLN A 76 2.68 14.88 -6.40
CA GLN A 76 4.04 15.38 -6.15
C GLN A 76 4.15 16.87 -6.42
N GLU A 77 3.56 17.38 -7.51
CA GLU A 77 3.48 18.81 -7.81
C GLU A 77 2.77 19.61 -6.69
N ALA A 78 1.82 18.97 -6.01
CA ALA A 78 1.14 19.53 -4.84
C ALA A 78 1.95 19.39 -3.52
N GLY A 79 3.19 18.89 -3.57
CA GLY A 79 4.05 18.67 -2.40
C GLY A 79 3.63 17.48 -1.53
N GLN A 80 2.90 16.53 -2.10
CA GLN A 80 2.40 15.33 -1.40
C GLN A 80 3.31 14.13 -1.71
N ILE A 81 3.50 13.26 -0.72
CA ILE A 81 4.27 12.02 -0.84
C ILE A 81 3.29 10.87 -1.04
N VAL A 82 3.52 10.01 -2.03
CA VAL A 82 2.72 8.80 -2.27
C VAL A 82 3.57 7.58 -1.96
N ASN A 83 3.16 6.79 -0.96
CA ASN A 83 3.78 5.53 -0.58
C ASN A 83 2.93 4.34 -1.04
N GLY A 84 3.58 3.19 -1.19
CA GLY A 84 2.96 1.94 -1.62
C GLY A 84 3.07 0.83 -0.58
N LEU A 85 1.97 0.12 -0.35
CA LEU A 85 1.94 -1.12 0.42
C LEU A 85 1.30 -2.22 -0.43
N VAL A 86 2.09 -3.19 -0.84
CA VAL A 86 1.64 -4.30 -1.68
C VAL A 86 1.33 -5.51 -0.79
N VAL A 87 0.12 -6.04 -0.88
CA VAL A 87 -0.35 -7.17 -0.07
C VAL A 87 -0.77 -8.36 -0.94
N GLY A 88 -0.42 -9.60 -0.59
CA GLY A 88 -0.91 -10.80 -1.29
C GLY A 88 0.16 -11.62 -2.03
N TYR A 89 -0.20 -12.35 -3.08
CA TYR A 89 0.70 -13.27 -3.80
C TYR A 89 1.18 -12.67 -5.13
N GLY A 90 2.41 -12.97 -5.58
CA GLY A 90 2.98 -12.42 -6.84
C GLY A 90 3.77 -11.11 -6.68
N LEU A 91 4.16 -10.80 -5.45
CA LEU A 91 4.56 -9.46 -5.01
C LEU A 91 5.75 -8.83 -5.75
N ALA A 92 6.69 -9.59 -6.32
CA ALA A 92 7.84 -8.99 -6.99
C ALA A 92 7.45 -8.11 -8.20
N SER A 93 6.53 -8.60 -9.06
CA SER A 93 6.03 -7.83 -10.19
C SER A 93 5.13 -6.67 -9.75
N ASP A 94 4.37 -6.87 -8.67
CA ASP A 94 3.48 -5.84 -8.14
C ASP A 94 4.27 -4.72 -7.44
N VAL A 95 5.33 -5.06 -6.71
CA VAL A 95 6.26 -4.09 -6.13
C VAL A 95 6.92 -3.25 -7.23
N GLU A 96 7.36 -3.87 -8.32
CA GLU A 96 7.92 -3.15 -9.46
C GLU A 96 6.88 -2.24 -10.14
N TYR A 97 5.64 -2.73 -10.29
CA TYR A 97 4.54 -1.92 -10.79
C TYR A 97 4.30 -0.69 -9.88
N TYR A 98 4.24 -0.87 -8.56
CA TYR A 98 4.05 0.22 -7.60
C TYR A 98 5.20 1.21 -7.62
N ARG A 99 6.44 0.73 -7.71
CA ARG A 99 7.65 1.56 -7.83
C ARG A 99 7.58 2.45 -9.07
N THR A 100 7.16 1.90 -10.20
CA THR A 100 7.14 2.61 -11.47
C THR A 100 5.93 3.53 -11.63
N HIS A 101 4.75 3.14 -11.14
CA HIS A 101 3.49 3.80 -11.48
C HIS A 101 2.78 4.49 -10.31
N VAL A 102 3.05 4.10 -9.06
CA VAL A 102 2.20 4.49 -7.92
C VAL A 102 2.92 5.41 -6.95
N VAL A 103 4.13 5.05 -6.52
CA VAL A 103 4.85 5.78 -5.47
C VAL A 103 5.65 6.93 -6.02
N GLY A 104 5.79 7.99 -5.22
CA GLY A 104 6.61 9.14 -5.57
C GLY A 104 6.64 10.22 -4.51
N GLY A 105 7.72 11.00 -4.53
CA GLY A 105 7.95 12.15 -3.66
C GLY A 105 9.13 11.89 -2.73
N PRO A 106 9.65 12.93 -2.06
CA PRO A 106 10.84 12.80 -1.22
C PRO A 106 10.64 11.76 -0.11
N GLY A 107 11.50 10.74 -0.08
CA GLY A 107 11.45 9.66 0.91
C GLY A 107 10.28 8.69 0.73
N SER A 108 9.65 8.64 -0.45
CA SER A 108 8.64 7.64 -0.75
C SER A 108 9.23 6.22 -0.84
N PHE A 109 8.40 5.23 -0.52
CA PHE A 109 8.81 3.82 -0.48
C PHE A 109 7.69 2.88 -0.95
N VAL A 110 8.10 1.67 -1.33
CA VAL A 110 7.20 0.52 -1.50
C VAL A 110 7.53 -0.50 -0.42
N MET A 111 6.51 -0.94 0.30
CA MET A 111 6.61 -2.02 1.28
C MET A 111 5.78 -3.21 0.79
N GLN A 112 6.29 -4.41 1.02
CA GLN A 112 5.69 -5.67 0.63
C GLN A 112 5.21 -6.44 1.87
N VAL A 113 4.00 -6.99 1.82
CA VAL A 113 3.42 -7.81 2.90
C VAL A 113 2.87 -9.11 2.32
N SER A 114 3.57 -10.20 2.60
CA SER A 114 3.27 -11.54 2.04
C SER A 114 2.36 -12.39 2.93
N ASN A 115 2.23 -12.05 4.21
CA ASN A 115 1.62 -12.94 5.20
C ASN A 115 0.54 -12.17 6.00
N PRO A 116 -0.72 -12.66 6.06
CA PRO A 116 -1.78 -12.04 6.86
C PRO A 116 -1.44 -11.91 8.35
N GLN A 117 -0.64 -12.83 8.90
CA GLN A 117 -0.14 -12.75 10.27
C GLN A 117 0.89 -11.62 10.45
N GLU A 118 1.67 -11.29 9.41
CA GLU A 118 2.61 -10.16 9.39
C GLU A 118 1.93 -8.85 9.02
N MET A 119 0.71 -8.89 8.46
CA MET A 119 -0.03 -7.69 8.03
C MET A 119 -0.24 -6.71 9.18
N MET A 120 -0.59 -7.20 10.37
CA MET A 120 -0.76 -6.35 11.54
C MET A 120 0.55 -5.69 11.98
N GLU A 121 1.68 -6.41 11.91
CA GLU A 121 3.00 -5.89 12.24
C GLU A 121 3.48 -4.87 11.19
N ALA A 122 3.28 -5.15 9.90
CA ALA A 122 3.62 -4.27 8.80
C ALA A 122 2.82 -2.96 8.85
N PHE A 123 1.51 -3.01 9.10
CA PHE A 123 0.72 -1.80 9.32
C PHE A 123 1.23 -1.00 10.52
N LEU A 124 1.58 -1.66 11.62
CA LEU A 124 2.11 -1.00 12.81
C LEU A 124 3.49 -0.35 12.58
N ALA A 125 4.40 -1.04 11.87
CA ALA A 125 5.69 -0.50 11.47
C ALA A 125 5.51 0.72 10.57
N LYS A 126 4.58 0.63 9.62
CA LYS A 126 4.23 1.72 8.72
C LYS A 126 3.64 2.94 9.45
N PHE A 127 2.75 2.75 10.43
CA PHE A 127 2.25 3.83 11.26
C PHE A 127 3.36 4.53 12.06
N ARG A 128 4.32 3.76 12.59
CA ARG A 128 5.49 4.32 13.28
C ARG A 128 6.35 5.17 12.33
N LEU A 129 6.60 4.69 11.10
CA LEU A 129 7.36 5.44 10.09
C LEU A 129 6.66 6.74 9.66
N ASP A 130 5.34 6.70 9.48
CA ASP A 130 4.56 7.89 9.13
C ASP A 130 4.60 8.96 10.24
N ILE A 131 4.65 8.54 11.51
CA ILE A 131 4.72 9.46 12.67
C ILE A 131 6.14 9.96 12.91
N ALA A 132 7.16 9.11 12.78
CA ALA A 132 8.56 9.44 13.09
C ALA A 132 9.29 10.19 11.96
N GLY A 133 8.91 9.95 10.70
CA GLY A 133 9.58 10.50 9.52
C GLY A 133 10.85 9.71 9.10
N PRO A 134 11.30 9.84 7.84
CA PRO A 134 12.32 8.98 7.22
C PRO A 134 13.77 9.19 7.71
N SER A 135 14.02 10.03 8.73
CA SER A 135 15.39 10.32 9.20
C SER A 135 15.98 9.22 10.10
N GLU A 136 15.19 8.24 10.53
CA GLU A 136 15.63 7.19 11.47
C GLU A 136 15.46 5.76 10.93
N ALA A 137 15.23 5.58 9.63
CA ALA A 137 15.20 4.25 9.03
C ALA A 137 16.64 3.70 8.89
N THR A 138 17.16 3.09 9.94
CA THR A 138 18.31 2.17 9.82
C THR A 138 17.92 1.04 8.88
N ALA A 139 18.69 0.90 7.79
CA ALA A 139 18.54 -0.07 6.73
C ALA A 139 18.75 -1.52 7.21
N SER A 140 17.76 -2.09 7.91
CA SER A 140 17.77 -3.50 8.31
C SER A 140 16.49 -4.28 8.02
N ASP A 141 15.44 -3.66 7.48
CA ASP A 141 14.21 -4.38 7.14
C ASP A 141 14.18 -4.71 5.64
N GLU A 142 14.34 -5.99 5.29
CA GLU A 142 14.23 -6.50 3.90
C GLU A 142 12.87 -6.17 3.25
N GLN A 143 11.88 -5.76 4.05
CA GLN A 143 10.55 -5.32 3.66
C GLN A 143 10.50 -3.86 3.17
N PHE A 144 11.55 -3.07 3.41
CA PHE A 144 11.63 -1.66 3.05
C PHE A 144 12.51 -1.49 1.82
N LEU A 145 11.88 -1.25 0.67
CA LEU A 145 12.57 -0.94 -0.57
C LEU A 145 12.38 0.55 -0.88
N PRO A 146 13.40 1.40 -0.71
CA PRO A 146 13.30 2.79 -1.10
C PRO A 146 12.97 2.88 -2.59
N ALA A 147 12.02 3.76 -2.95
CA ALA A 147 11.90 4.13 -4.35
C ALA A 147 13.21 4.86 -4.71
N SER A 148 13.86 4.41 -5.78
CA SER A 148 15.19 4.84 -6.19
C SER A 148 15.39 6.32 -5.93
N ALA A 149 16.42 6.69 -5.16
CA ALA A 149 16.95 8.03 -5.24
C ALA A 149 17.38 8.20 -6.69
N THR A 150 16.65 9.00 -7.46
CA THR A 150 17.20 9.56 -8.69
C THR A 150 18.49 10.22 -8.28
N ASP A 151 19.60 9.59 -8.68
CA ASP A 151 20.91 10.19 -8.76
C ASP A 151 20.72 11.50 -9.53
N ASP A 152 20.70 12.58 -8.77
CA ASP A 152 20.80 13.93 -9.30
C ASP A 152 22.19 14.43 -8.92
N PRO A 153 23.21 14.24 -9.77
CA PRO A 153 24.32 15.17 -9.79
C PRO A 153 23.91 16.37 -10.65
N ASP A 154 23.30 17.36 -10.01
CA ASP A 154 23.21 18.75 -10.49
C ASP A 154 24.64 19.34 -10.64
N PRO A 155 24.92 20.36 -11.49
CA PRO A 155 24.20 20.90 -12.66
C PRO A 155 24.93 20.69 -14.01
#